data_AF-A0A5B9W9Q7-F1
#
_entry.id   AF-A0A5B9W9Q7-F1
#
_cell.length_a   1.000
_cell.length_b   1.000
_cell.length_c   1.000
_cell.angle_alpha   90.00
_cell.angle_beta   90.00
_cell.angle_gamma   90.00
#
_symmetry.space_group_name_H-M   'P 1'
#
loop_
_entity.id
_entity.type
_entity.pdbx_description
1 polymer ?
#
loop_
_entity_poly.entity_id
_entity_poly.type
_entity_poly.pdbx_seq_one_letter_code
_entity_poly.pdbx_strand_id
1 'polypeptide(L)'
;MLLLAYAALHAFPQVLFAYSVSERGITLYSSRPIAARAADRLARARDLIDRSELAVPGRSERVFLCNSPWLYRLFAPLSGGAFAVSMPATGHIFVAMADVDADLAYSQAAVYNRRTFSGLVAHEATHNLIRRRLGLWRASRLPSWVVEGYCDHVAGDGSFPEERGLRLIAAGESSPELSFRYFEHRRRVAKLIDEQGLSFEMLARWAAEHD
;
A
#
# COMPACT_ATOMS: atom_id res chain seq x y z
N MET A 1 -8.58 28.33 12.91
CA MET A 1 -9.74 27.40 13.03
C MET A 1 -9.78 26.39 11.90
N LEU A 2 -9.69 26.78 10.62
CA LEU A 2 -9.74 25.83 9.48
C LEU A 2 -8.63 24.76 9.49
N LEU A 3 -7.38 25.12 9.79
CA LEU A 3 -6.28 24.15 9.89
C LEU A 3 -6.48 23.14 11.03
N LEU A 4 -7.00 23.59 12.17
CA LEU A 4 -7.32 22.71 13.29
C LEU A 4 -8.46 21.75 12.94
N ALA A 5 -9.50 22.24 12.26
CA ALA A 5 -10.59 21.40 11.76
C ALA A 5 -10.08 20.38 10.74
N TYR A 6 -9.19 20.78 9.83
CA TYR A 6 -8.58 19.89 8.84
C TYR A 6 -7.69 18.82 9.48
N ALA A 7 -6.88 19.20 10.47
CA ALA A 7 -6.08 18.27 11.26
C ALA A 7 -6.97 17.30 12.07
N ALA A 8 -8.06 17.81 12.65
CA ALA A 8 -9.03 16.97 13.35
C ALA A 8 -9.69 15.96 12.41
N LEU A 9 -10.00 16.33 11.16
CA LEU A 9 -10.50 15.39 10.16
C LEU A 9 -9.49 14.28 9.84
N HIS A 10 -8.18 14.57 9.84
CA HIS A 10 -7.16 13.55 9.62
C HIS A 10 -6.99 12.62 10.82
N ALA A 11 -7.19 13.13 12.04
CA ALA A 11 -7.15 12.35 13.27
C ALA A 11 -8.42 11.52 13.49
N PHE A 12 -9.58 12.03 13.06
CA PHE A 12 -10.89 11.41 13.23
C PHE A 12 -11.67 11.30 11.92
N PRO A 13 -11.11 10.67 10.86
CA PRO A 13 -11.73 10.62 9.55
C PRO A 13 -13.09 9.93 9.56
N GLN A 14 -13.35 9.01 10.50
CA GLN A 14 -14.60 8.24 10.61
C GLN A 14 -15.87 9.10 10.64
N VAL A 15 -15.79 10.39 11.00
CA VAL A 15 -16.93 11.31 10.94
C VAL A 15 -17.48 11.50 9.52
N LEU A 16 -16.70 11.16 8.49
CA LEU A 16 -17.09 11.21 7.08
C LEU A 16 -17.41 9.82 6.48
N PHE A 17 -17.35 8.74 7.27
CA PHE A 17 -17.54 7.37 6.80
C PHE A 17 -18.60 6.66 7.64
N ALA A 18 -19.79 6.51 7.07
CA ALA A 18 -20.96 6.01 7.80
C ALA A 18 -20.96 4.49 8.03
N TYR A 19 -20.16 3.73 7.26
CA TYR A 19 -20.16 2.27 7.30
C TYR A 19 -18.79 1.76 7.75
N SER A 20 -18.78 0.67 8.52
CA SER A 20 -17.54 -0.01 8.87
C SER A 20 -17.72 -1.52 8.99
N VAL A 21 -16.68 -2.26 8.62
CA VAL A 21 -16.54 -3.70 8.90
C VAL A 21 -15.13 -3.93 9.43
N SER A 22 -14.98 -4.85 10.37
CA SER A 22 -13.68 -5.24 10.90
C SER A 22 -13.47 -6.72 10.73
N GLU A 23 -12.28 -7.10 10.30
CA GLU A 23 -11.88 -8.50 10.18
C GLU A 23 -10.39 -8.61 10.50
N ARG A 24 -10.04 -9.53 11.43
CA ARG A 24 -8.66 -9.86 11.82
C ARG A 24 -7.72 -8.65 12.00
N GLY A 25 -8.21 -7.64 12.71
CA GLY A 25 -7.43 -6.43 13.04
C GLY A 25 -7.43 -5.36 11.94
N ILE A 26 -8.04 -5.58 10.79
CA ILE A 26 -8.23 -4.53 9.78
C ILE A 26 -9.66 -4.02 9.86
N THR A 27 -9.83 -2.73 10.08
CA THR A 27 -11.15 -2.07 9.99
C THR A 27 -11.23 -1.26 8.71
N LEU A 28 -12.18 -1.62 7.85
CA LEU A 28 -12.53 -0.87 6.66
C LEU A 28 -13.72 0.05 6.95
N TYR A 29 -13.49 1.35 6.85
CA TYR A 29 -14.49 2.40 6.85
C TYR A 29 -14.85 2.77 5.40
N SER A 30 -16.12 3.03 5.14
CA SER A 30 -16.62 3.37 3.81
C SER A 30 -17.66 4.48 3.86
N SER A 31 -17.63 5.35 2.85
CA SER A 31 -18.65 6.38 2.60
C SER A 31 -19.95 5.80 2.00
N ARG A 32 -19.94 4.52 1.60
CA ARG A 32 -21.05 3.78 1.00
C ARG A 32 -21.23 2.43 1.70
N PRO A 33 -22.40 1.77 1.59
CA PRO A 33 -22.61 0.42 2.12
C PRO A 33 -21.47 -0.52 1.73
N ILE A 34 -21.02 -1.31 2.69
CA ILE A 34 -19.86 -2.19 2.53
C ILE A 34 -20.27 -3.46 1.79
N ALA A 35 -19.41 -3.87 0.87
CA ALA A 35 -19.60 -5.06 0.03
C ALA A 35 -19.65 -6.34 0.87
N ALA A 36 -20.42 -7.34 0.44
CA ALA A 36 -20.65 -8.56 1.21
C ALA A 36 -19.35 -9.34 1.47
N ARG A 37 -18.41 -9.30 0.52
CA ARG A 37 -17.13 -10.01 0.62
C ARG A 37 -16.02 -9.21 1.32
N ALA A 38 -16.33 -8.06 1.91
CA ALA A 38 -15.31 -7.22 2.52
C ALA A 38 -14.50 -7.96 3.59
N ALA A 39 -15.15 -8.73 4.47
CA ALA A 39 -14.44 -9.54 5.47
C ALA A 39 -13.43 -10.49 4.82
N ASP A 40 -13.82 -11.27 3.79
CA ASP A 40 -12.89 -12.15 3.05
C ASP A 40 -11.67 -11.38 2.50
N ARG A 41 -11.88 -10.18 1.95
CA ARG A 41 -10.78 -9.37 1.38
C ARG A 41 -9.84 -8.85 2.44
N LEU A 42 -10.38 -8.43 3.59
CA LEU A 42 -9.58 -7.99 4.72
C LEU A 42 -8.81 -9.15 5.35
N ALA A 43 -9.41 -10.35 5.47
CA ALA A 43 -8.72 -11.55 5.91
C ALA A 43 -7.54 -11.88 4.99
N ARG A 44 -7.75 -11.82 3.66
CA ARG A 44 -6.68 -12.01 2.67
C ARG A 44 -5.57 -10.96 2.81
N ALA A 45 -5.92 -9.69 2.99
CA ALA A 45 -4.93 -8.64 3.22
C ALA A 45 -4.12 -8.92 4.49
N ARG A 46 -4.78 -9.35 5.58
CA ARG A 46 -4.10 -9.74 6.82
C ARG A 46 -3.13 -10.90 6.61
N ASP A 47 -3.52 -11.93 5.86
CA ASP A 47 -2.64 -13.06 5.52
C ASP A 47 -1.38 -12.62 4.77
N LEU A 48 -1.49 -11.64 3.88
CA LEU A 48 -0.34 -11.07 3.18
C LEU A 48 0.57 -10.31 4.16
N ILE A 49 -0.01 -9.43 5.00
CA ILE A 49 0.75 -8.65 5.97
C ILE A 49 1.46 -9.56 6.97
N ASP A 50 0.81 -10.65 7.42
CA ASP A 50 1.38 -11.63 8.38
C ASP A 50 2.59 -12.39 7.85
N ARG A 51 2.79 -12.44 6.52
CA ARG A 51 4.00 -13.04 5.92
C ARG A 51 5.22 -12.14 5.99
N SER A 52 5.03 -10.83 6.18
CA SER A 52 6.15 -9.91 6.35
C SER A 52 6.88 -10.22 7.66
N GLU A 53 8.21 -10.26 7.63
CA GLU A 53 9.00 -10.33 8.86
C GLU A 53 8.80 -9.10 9.77
N LEU A 54 8.26 -8.00 9.22
CA LEU A 54 7.93 -6.79 9.97
C LEU A 54 6.54 -6.86 10.61
N ALA A 55 5.79 -7.94 10.40
CA ALA A 55 4.47 -8.13 11.00
C ALA A 55 4.56 -8.08 12.53
N VAL A 56 3.59 -7.43 13.14
CA VAL A 56 3.49 -7.36 14.61
C VAL A 56 2.14 -7.94 15.04
N PRO A 57 2.15 -8.98 15.91
CA PRO A 57 0.93 -9.56 16.43
C PRO A 57 0.00 -8.53 17.09
N GLY A 58 -1.31 -8.70 16.90
CA GLY A 58 -2.34 -7.83 17.49
C GLY A 58 -2.40 -6.41 16.90
N ARG A 59 -1.62 -6.11 15.85
CA ARG A 59 -1.65 -4.81 15.21
C ARG A 59 -2.95 -4.61 14.44
N SER A 60 -3.55 -3.44 14.63
CA SER A 60 -4.73 -3.02 13.89
C SER A 60 -4.40 -2.01 12.78
N GLU A 61 -5.05 -2.14 11.62
CA GLU A 61 -5.02 -1.15 10.54
C GLU A 61 -6.39 -0.52 10.36
N ARG A 62 -6.42 0.77 10.02
CA ARG A 62 -7.66 1.50 9.70
C ARG A 62 -7.59 1.95 8.25
N VAL A 63 -8.48 1.40 7.45
CA VAL A 63 -8.59 1.65 6.01
C VAL A 63 -9.84 2.45 5.75
N PHE A 64 -9.74 3.52 4.98
CA PHE A 64 -10.81 4.44 4.65
C PHE A 64 -11.02 4.42 3.14
N LEU A 65 -12.06 3.71 2.70
CA LEU A 65 -12.45 3.64 1.29
C LEU A 65 -13.31 4.85 0.93
N CYS A 66 -12.72 5.78 0.19
CA CYS A 66 -13.34 7.07 -0.11
C CYS A 66 -14.50 6.95 -1.11
N ASN A 67 -14.41 6.06 -2.10
CA ASN A 67 -15.39 5.88 -3.20
C ASN A 67 -15.70 7.17 -3.98
N SER A 68 -14.86 8.20 -3.83
CA SER A 68 -15.06 9.52 -4.41
C SER A 68 -13.70 10.17 -4.59
N PRO A 69 -13.35 10.59 -5.82
CA PRO A 69 -12.17 11.38 -6.09
C PRO A 69 -12.00 12.60 -5.17
N TRP A 70 -13.07 13.31 -4.81
CA TRP A 70 -12.97 14.55 -4.02
C TRP A 70 -12.73 14.24 -2.55
N LEU A 71 -13.41 13.23 -2.01
CA LEU A 71 -13.16 12.77 -0.64
C LEU A 71 -11.74 12.20 -0.51
N TYR A 72 -11.24 11.51 -1.53
CA TYR A 72 -9.85 11.07 -1.56
C TYR A 72 -8.88 12.24 -1.59
N ARG A 73 -9.10 13.24 -2.46
CA ARG A 73 -8.28 14.46 -2.54
C ARG A 73 -8.23 15.25 -1.23
N LEU A 74 -9.30 15.20 -0.42
CA LEU A 74 -9.34 15.84 0.90
C LEU A 74 -8.24 15.29 1.84
N PHE A 75 -8.03 13.97 1.81
CA PHE A 75 -7.03 13.29 2.63
C PHE A 75 -5.68 13.14 1.93
N ALA A 76 -5.67 13.06 0.60
CA ALA A 76 -4.48 12.84 -0.23
C ALA A 76 -4.27 13.98 -1.25
N PRO A 77 -4.12 15.25 -0.82
CA PRO A 77 -4.09 16.39 -1.74
C PRO A 77 -2.93 16.32 -2.75
N LEU A 78 -1.78 15.80 -2.32
CA LEU A 78 -0.57 15.66 -3.14
C LEU A 78 -0.50 14.35 -3.96
N SER A 79 -1.42 13.42 -3.72
CA SER A 79 -1.40 12.07 -4.29
C SER A 79 -2.74 11.67 -4.91
N GLY A 80 -3.49 12.64 -5.42
CA GLY A 80 -4.86 12.43 -5.93
C GLY A 80 -4.98 11.41 -7.07
N GLY A 81 -3.88 11.10 -7.76
CA GLY A 81 -3.82 10.09 -8.82
C GLY A 81 -3.45 8.68 -8.36
N ALA A 82 -3.03 8.49 -7.11
CA ALA A 82 -2.59 7.20 -6.58
C ALA A 82 -3.77 6.28 -6.21
N PHE A 83 -3.49 4.99 -6.04
CA PHE A 83 -4.47 4.00 -5.55
C PHE A 83 -4.89 4.27 -4.10
N ALA A 84 -3.90 4.54 -3.26
CA ALA A 84 -4.07 4.81 -1.85
C ALA A 84 -2.89 5.64 -1.32
N VAL A 85 -3.02 6.06 -0.07
CA VAL A 85 -1.92 6.62 0.73
C VAL A 85 -2.04 6.16 2.18
N SER A 86 -0.90 5.87 2.80
CA SER A 86 -0.76 5.64 4.23
C SER A 86 -0.19 6.87 4.93
N MET A 87 -0.91 7.41 5.91
CA MET A 87 -0.53 8.63 6.62
C MET A 87 0.58 8.37 7.63
N PRO A 88 1.76 9.01 7.53
CA PRO A 88 2.87 8.75 8.44
C PRO A 88 2.56 8.99 9.92
N ALA A 89 1.73 9.99 10.23
CA ALA A 89 1.43 10.40 11.61
C ALA A 89 0.39 9.51 12.30
N THR A 90 -0.63 9.04 11.57
CA THR A 90 -1.76 8.29 12.14
C THR A 90 -1.76 6.82 11.78
N GLY A 91 -1.02 6.43 10.73
CA GLY A 91 -1.11 5.11 10.11
C GLY A 91 -2.42 4.86 9.35
N HIS A 92 -3.30 5.84 9.25
CA HIS A 92 -4.55 5.69 8.48
C HIS A 92 -4.23 5.47 7.00
N ILE A 93 -4.92 4.50 6.40
CA ILE A 93 -4.81 4.18 4.98
C ILE A 93 -6.04 4.73 4.29
N PHE A 94 -5.87 5.59 3.29
CA PHE A 94 -6.96 6.11 2.48
C PHE A 94 -6.90 5.48 1.10
N VAL A 95 -7.96 4.81 0.68
CA VAL A 95 -8.08 4.17 -0.63
C VAL A 95 -8.98 5.01 -1.51
N ALA A 96 -8.53 5.33 -2.73
CA ALA A 96 -9.27 6.18 -3.65
C ALA A 96 -10.60 5.55 -4.06
N MET A 97 -10.53 4.34 -4.64
CA MET A 97 -11.68 3.62 -5.16
C MET A 97 -11.39 2.11 -5.22
N ALA A 98 -12.39 1.28 -4.95
CA ALA A 98 -12.30 -0.16 -5.05
C ALA A 98 -13.67 -0.79 -5.35
N ASP A 99 -13.64 -1.89 -6.09
CA ASP A 99 -14.68 -2.91 -6.09
C ASP A 99 -14.21 -4.03 -5.17
N VAL A 100 -14.69 -4.00 -3.93
CA VAL A 100 -14.26 -4.93 -2.88
C VAL A 100 -14.77 -6.35 -3.15
N ASP A 101 -15.94 -6.52 -3.77
CA ASP A 101 -16.45 -7.85 -4.11
C ASP A 101 -15.58 -8.50 -5.19
N ALA A 102 -15.15 -7.73 -6.20
CA ALA A 102 -14.22 -8.19 -7.23
C ALA A 102 -12.75 -8.25 -6.78
N ASP A 103 -12.42 -7.80 -5.55
CA ASP A 103 -11.05 -7.64 -5.05
C ASP A 103 -10.19 -6.73 -5.93
N LEU A 104 -10.76 -5.64 -6.46
CA LEU A 104 -10.08 -4.70 -7.35
C LEU A 104 -10.02 -3.31 -6.73
N ALA A 105 -8.85 -2.68 -6.78
CA ALA A 105 -8.66 -1.27 -6.47
C ALA A 105 -8.28 -0.48 -7.73
N TYR A 106 -8.66 0.78 -7.75
CA TYR A 106 -8.49 1.66 -8.92
C TYR A 106 -7.77 2.96 -8.54
N SER A 107 -6.89 3.40 -9.43
CA SER A 107 -6.27 4.72 -9.39
C SER A 107 -6.83 5.61 -10.51
N GLN A 108 -6.40 6.88 -10.55
CA GLN A 108 -6.77 7.79 -11.66
C GLN A 108 -5.76 7.79 -12.81
N ALA A 109 -4.77 6.88 -12.80
CA ALA A 109 -3.84 6.75 -13.92
C ALA A 109 -4.57 6.30 -15.20
N ALA A 110 -4.03 6.67 -16.37
CA ALA A 110 -4.61 6.29 -17.65
C ALA A 110 -4.38 4.81 -18.01
N VAL A 111 -3.26 4.23 -17.54
CA VAL A 111 -2.85 2.85 -17.79
C VAL A 111 -2.38 2.22 -16.48
N TYR A 112 -2.48 0.89 -16.39
CA TYR A 112 -2.09 0.12 -15.19
C TYR A 112 -2.70 0.69 -13.90
N ASN A 113 -3.95 1.10 -14.01
CA ASN A 113 -4.72 1.79 -12.96
C ASN A 113 -5.58 0.84 -12.15
N ARG A 114 -5.31 -0.47 -12.22
CA ARG A 114 -5.98 -1.52 -11.45
C ARG A 114 -4.95 -2.42 -10.79
N ARG A 115 -5.24 -2.87 -9.56
CA ARG A 115 -4.53 -3.94 -8.85
C ARG A 115 -5.46 -4.61 -7.85
N THR A 116 -5.03 -5.66 -7.16
CA THR A 116 -5.91 -6.29 -6.16
C THR A 116 -6.14 -5.36 -4.97
N PHE A 117 -7.37 -5.34 -4.44
CA PHE A 117 -7.70 -4.53 -3.27
C PHE A 117 -7.01 -5.05 -2.01
N SER A 118 -7.06 -6.35 -1.77
CA SER A 118 -6.37 -6.99 -0.65
C SER A 118 -4.84 -6.78 -0.70
N GLY A 119 -4.23 -6.90 -1.89
CA GLY A 119 -2.81 -6.58 -2.10
C GLY A 119 -2.49 -5.11 -1.86
N LEU A 120 -3.33 -4.17 -2.32
CA LEU A 120 -3.17 -2.75 -2.03
C LEU A 120 -3.23 -2.44 -0.53
N VAL A 121 -4.17 -3.03 0.21
CA VAL A 121 -4.25 -2.85 1.67
C VAL A 121 -2.98 -3.37 2.34
N ALA A 122 -2.47 -4.53 1.91
CA ALA A 122 -1.22 -5.08 2.43
C ALA A 122 0.00 -4.21 2.11
N HIS A 123 0.08 -3.66 0.89
CA HIS A 123 1.11 -2.71 0.47
C HIS A 123 1.12 -1.49 1.40
N GLU A 124 -0.02 -0.84 1.59
CA GLU A 124 -0.12 0.37 2.42
C GLU A 124 0.13 0.11 3.91
N ALA A 125 -0.33 -1.04 4.43
CA ALA A 125 -0.02 -1.47 5.78
C ALA A 125 1.48 -1.70 5.95
N THR A 126 2.17 -2.21 4.93
CA THR A 126 3.62 -2.45 4.96
C THR A 126 4.41 -1.15 5.09
N HIS A 127 4.00 -0.05 4.45
CA HIS A 127 4.59 1.26 4.74
C HIS A 127 4.51 1.62 6.22
N ASN A 128 3.39 1.33 6.88
CA ASN A 128 3.23 1.58 8.31
C ASN A 128 4.09 0.63 9.18
N LEU A 129 4.36 -0.60 8.72
CA LEU A 129 5.29 -1.52 9.36
C LEU A 129 6.73 -0.98 9.29
N ILE A 130 7.17 -0.55 8.11
CA ILE A 130 8.51 0.06 7.89
C ILE A 130 8.70 1.28 8.80
N ARG A 131 7.75 2.22 8.77
CA ARG A 131 7.79 3.45 9.58
C ARG A 131 7.83 3.15 11.08
N ARG A 132 7.12 2.13 11.54
CA ARG A 132 7.16 1.70 12.94
C ARG A 132 8.50 1.06 13.29
N ARG A 133 9.03 0.20 12.41
CA ARG A 133 10.27 -0.54 12.69
C ARG A 133 11.50 0.35 12.72
N LEU A 134 11.55 1.36 11.84
CA LEU A 134 12.72 2.23 11.67
C LEU A 134 12.54 3.62 12.29
N GLY A 135 11.31 4.02 12.57
CA GLY A 135 10.96 5.42 12.84
C GLY A 135 10.85 6.23 11.54
N LEU A 136 10.07 7.31 11.58
CA LEU A 136 9.77 8.14 10.41
C LEU A 136 11.02 8.66 9.69
N TRP A 137 12.01 9.09 10.46
CA TRP A 137 13.23 9.70 9.94
C TRP A 137 14.12 8.74 9.15
N ARG A 138 14.31 7.51 9.66
CA ARG A 138 15.10 6.51 8.94
C ARG A 138 14.31 5.96 7.76
N ALA A 139 13.00 5.74 7.92
CA ALA A 139 12.13 5.30 6.84
C ALA A 139 12.12 6.29 5.66
N SER A 140 12.11 7.61 5.91
CA SER A 140 12.11 8.63 4.84
C SER A 140 13.44 8.75 4.09
N ARG A 141 14.51 8.11 4.55
CA ARG A 141 15.84 8.12 3.92
C ARG A 141 16.13 6.87 3.11
N LEU A 142 15.25 5.87 3.18
CA LEU A 142 15.39 4.68 2.36
C LEU A 142 15.17 5.02 0.89
N PRO A 143 15.95 4.43 -0.03
CA PRO A 143 15.65 4.49 -1.45
C PRO A 143 14.24 3.99 -1.73
N SER A 144 13.54 4.64 -2.67
CA SER A 144 12.17 4.27 -3.00
C SER A 144 12.05 2.83 -3.50
N TRP A 145 13.07 2.28 -4.14
CA TRP A 145 13.05 0.88 -4.60
C TRP A 145 13.02 -0.12 -3.44
N VAL A 146 13.63 0.21 -2.29
CA VAL A 146 13.56 -0.64 -1.08
C VAL A 146 12.15 -0.57 -0.50
N VAL A 147 11.62 0.64 -0.32
CA VAL A 147 10.33 0.85 0.33
C VAL A 147 9.20 0.30 -0.53
N GLU A 148 9.06 0.79 -1.76
CA GLU A 148 7.99 0.37 -2.67
C GLU A 148 8.15 -1.08 -3.09
N GLY A 149 9.39 -1.53 -3.33
CA GLY A 149 9.67 -2.92 -3.70
C GLY A 149 9.34 -3.90 -2.59
N TYR A 150 9.61 -3.56 -1.33
CA TYR A 150 9.23 -4.40 -0.19
C TYR A 150 7.71 -4.39 0.05
N CYS A 151 7.06 -3.23 -0.06
CA CYS A 151 5.60 -3.15 0.03
C CYS A 151 4.91 -4.00 -1.05
N ASP A 152 5.36 -3.94 -2.31
CA ASP A 152 4.82 -4.77 -3.40
C ASP A 152 5.23 -6.25 -3.26
N HIS A 153 6.39 -6.55 -2.69
CA HIS A 153 6.80 -7.93 -2.39
C HIS A 153 5.88 -8.57 -1.34
N VAL A 154 5.59 -7.87 -0.24
CA VAL A 154 4.63 -8.33 0.79
C VAL A 154 3.21 -8.44 0.22
N ALA A 155 2.79 -7.49 -0.62
CA ALA A 155 1.49 -7.55 -1.30
C ALA A 155 1.38 -8.73 -2.27
N GLY A 156 2.51 -9.21 -2.80
CA GLY A 156 2.58 -10.31 -3.76
C GLY A 156 2.15 -9.93 -5.19
N ASP A 157 1.73 -8.69 -5.43
CA ASP A 157 1.26 -8.20 -6.72
C ASP A 157 1.64 -6.74 -6.99
N GLY A 158 1.31 -6.26 -8.18
CA GLY A 158 1.43 -4.87 -8.60
C GLY A 158 0.46 -4.58 -9.73
N SER A 159 0.46 -3.36 -10.26
CA SER A 159 -0.45 -3.00 -11.36
C SER A 159 0.12 -3.25 -12.76
N PHE A 160 1.43 -3.49 -12.88
CA PHE A 160 2.06 -3.83 -14.16
C PHE A 160 1.89 -5.33 -14.48
N PRO A 161 1.58 -5.73 -15.74
CA PRO A 161 1.39 -7.13 -16.09
C PRO A 161 2.66 -7.96 -15.94
N GLU A 162 2.56 -9.06 -15.18
CA GLU A 162 3.68 -9.94 -14.84
C GLU A 162 4.46 -10.44 -16.06
N GLU A 163 3.76 -11.07 -17.01
CA GLU A 163 4.39 -11.65 -18.21
C GLU A 163 5.04 -10.60 -19.10
N ARG A 164 4.47 -9.40 -19.19
CA ARG A 164 5.09 -8.29 -19.94
C ARG A 164 6.36 -7.83 -19.24
N GLY A 165 6.31 -7.66 -17.91
CA GLY A 165 7.45 -7.19 -17.14
C GLY A 165 8.63 -8.15 -17.20
N LEU A 166 8.37 -9.46 -17.07
CA LEU A 166 9.40 -10.49 -17.20
C LEU A 166 10.03 -10.53 -18.59
N ARG A 167 9.22 -10.37 -19.66
CA ARG A 167 9.74 -10.31 -21.03
C ARG A 167 10.67 -9.10 -21.24
N LEU A 168 10.28 -7.93 -20.74
CA LEU A 168 11.11 -6.72 -20.85
C LEU A 168 12.45 -6.90 -20.13
N ILE A 169 12.43 -7.40 -18.87
CA ILE A 169 13.66 -7.68 -18.11
C ILE A 169 14.55 -8.69 -18.85
N ALA A 170 13.97 -9.78 -19.37
CA ALA A 170 14.73 -10.82 -20.08
C ALA A 170 15.37 -10.30 -21.38
N ALA A 171 14.74 -9.32 -22.04
CA ALA A 171 15.27 -8.65 -23.23
C ALA A 171 16.27 -7.53 -22.91
N GLY A 172 16.48 -7.18 -21.63
CA GLY A 172 17.26 -6.00 -21.24
C GLY A 172 16.58 -4.68 -21.63
N GLU A 173 15.26 -4.70 -21.80
CA GLU A 173 14.45 -3.55 -22.20
C GLU A 173 13.77 -2.90 -20.99
N SER A 174 13.27 -1.68 -21.16
CA SER A 174 12.57 -0.91 -20.13
C SER A 174 11.24 -0.38 -20.63
N SER A 175 10.37 0.03 -19.70
CA SER A 175 9.08 0.68 -19.99
C SER A 175 9.03 2.04 -19.28
N PRO A 176 8.56 3.12 -19.93
CA PRO A 176 8.48 4.45 -19.29
C PRO A 176 7.43 4.55 -18.18
N GLU A 177 6.51 3.61 -18.09
CA GLU A 177 5.41 3.63 -17.12
C GLU A 177 5.91 3.41 -15.69
N LEU A 178 5.43 4.25 -14.76
CA LEU A 178 5.82 4.17 -13.35
C LEU A 178 5.57 2.79 -12.74
N SER A 179 4.49 2.12 -13.15
CA SER A 179 4.17 0.76 -12.67
C SER A 179 5.21 -0.28 -13.09
N PHE A 180 5.93 -0.08 -14.21
CA PHE A 180 7.06 -0.94 -14.56
C PHE A 180 8.24 -0.75 -13.59
N ARG A 181 8.54 0.48 -13.18
CA ARG A 181 9.58 0.73 -12.16
C ARG A 181 9.25 0.05 -10.83
N TYR A 182 7.99 0.10 -10.40
CA TYR A 182 7.53 -0.62 -9.20
C TYR A 182 7.67 -2.13 -9.37
N PHE A 183 7.34 -2.65 -10.56
CA PHE A 183 7.58 -4.05 -10.89
C PHE A 183 9.07 -4.42 -10.76
N GLU A 184 9.99 -3.61 -11.31
CA GLU A 184 11.44 -3.83 -11.16
C GLU A 184 11.88 -3.79 -9.69
N HIS A 185 11.38 -2.83 -8.91
CA HIS A 185 11.67 -2.73 -7.48
C HIS A 185 11.26 -4.01 -6.75
N ARG A 186 10.03 -4.50 -6.96
CA ARG A 186 9.55 -5.75 -6.37
C ARG A 186 10.43 -6.95 -6.78
N ARG A 187 10.83 -7.03 -8.05
CA ARG A 187 11.70 -8.11 -8.54
C ARG A 187 13.09 -8.07 -7.94
N ARG A 188 13.67 -6.87 -7.78
CA ARG A 188 14.95 -6.67 -7.08
C ARG A 188 14.86 -7.09 -5.61
N VAL A 189 13.80 -6.69 -4.92
CA VAL A 189 13.58 -7.07 -3.51
C VAL A 189 13.35 -8.57 -3.36
N ALA A 190 12.49 -9.18 -4.19
CA ALA A 190 12.25 -10.61 -4.15
C ALA A 190 13.55 -11.41 -4.35
N LYS A 191 14.40 -11.02 -5.32
CA LYS A 191 15.71 -11.65 -5.50
C LYS A 191 16.60 -11.54 -4.25
N LEU A 192 16.63 -10.38 -3.60
CA LEU A 192 17.49 -10.16 -2.42
C LEU A 192 16.96 -10.90 -1.18
N ILE A 193 15.65 -10.95 -0.99
CA ILE A 193 15.03 -11.58 0.19
C ILE A 193 14.87 -13.08 -0.01
N ASP A 194 14.20 -13.51 -1.09
CA ASP A 194 13.81 -14.91 -1.28
C ASP A 194 14.98 -15.79 -1.72
N GLU A 195 15.83 -15.28 -2.63
CA GLU A 195 16.94 -16.06 -3.19
C GLU A 195 18.24 -15.89 -2.38
N GLN A 196 18.49 -14.69 -1.84
CA GLN A 196 19.73 -14.39 -1.10
C GLN A 196 19.53 -14.33 0.42
N GLY A 197 18.30 -14.46 0.92
CA GLY A 197 18.02 -14.57 2.35
C GLY A 197 18.22 -13.29 3.15
N LEU A 198 18.20 -12.11 2.51
CA LEU A 198 18.31 -10.84 3.25
C LEU A 198 17.04 -10.59 4.07
N SER A 199 17.22 -10.22 5.34
CA SER A 199 16.17 -9.53 6.10
C SER A 199 15.95 -8.11 5.57
N PHE A 200 14.83 -7.48 5.90
CA PHE A 200 14.51 -6.09 5.53
C PHE A 200 15.57 -5.11 6.02
N GLU A 201 16.13 -5.31 7.23
CA GLU A 201 17.21 -4.46 7.72
C GLU A 201 18.53 -4.67 6.95
N MET A 202 18.82 -5.90 6.54
CA MET A 202 19.96 -6.17 5.67
C MET A 202 19.76 -5.53 4.30
N LEU A 203 18.56 -5.63 3.73
CA LEU A 203 18.17 -4.97 2.48
C LEU A 203 18.37 -3.45 2.58
N ALA A 204 17.89 -2.83 3.67
CA ALA A 204 18.03 -1.40 3.91
C ALA A 204 19.50 -0.96 4.03
N ARG A 205 20.36 -1.75 4.69
CA ARG A 205 21.80 -1.48 4.76
C ARG A 205 22.50 -1.69 3.43
N TRP A 206 22.18 -2.79 2.74
CA TRP A 206 22.72 -3.12 1.43
C TRP A 206 22.48 -1.99 0.43
N ALA A 207 21.28 -1.42 0.42
CA ALA A 207 20.94 -0.29 -0.43
C ALA A 207 21.77 0.96 -0.12
N ALA A 208 22.08 1.23 1.15
CA ALA A 208 22.91 2.37 1.54
C ALA A 208 24.40 2.23 1.18
N GLU A 209 24.86 1.00 0.89
CA GLU A 209 26.25 0.69 0.51
C GLU A 209 26.44 0.66 -1.01
N HIS A 210 25.37 0.45 -1.79
CA HIS A 210 25.42 0.19 -3.23
C HIS A 210 24.74 1.26 -4.10
N ASP A 211 24.11 2.26 -3.48
CA ASP A 211 23.50 3.43 -4.15
C ASP A 211 24.12 4.74 -3.61
#